data_AF-A0A6C0Q4N4-F1
#
_entry.id   AF-A0A6C0Q4N4-F1
#
_cell.length_a   1.000
_cell.length_b   1.000
_cell.length_c   1.000
_cell.angle_alpha   90.00
_cell.angle_beta   90.00
_cell.angle_gamma   90.00
#
_symmetry.space_group_name_H-M   'P 1'
#
loop_
_entity.id
_entity.type
_entity.pdbx_description
1 polymer ?
#
loop_
_entity_poly.entity_id
_entity_poly.type
_entity_poly.pdbx_seq_one_letter_code
_entity_poly.pdbx_strand_id
1 'polypeptide(L)'
;MFASAYEASIQYAEMAYVVRRRRADAAAEERVRLSEQLREIQSRLTWHEAWVRFEAPEVGAAYDELVARTRTVAGQSMKDAWLSPPGADDTAMVIPTSVIDLRALADVRERYMAAVEAHLRPRGRARRLFPRPRRAMPPPPAPAPPAGGTTPGGPVGGSP
;
A
#
# COMPACT_ATOMS: atom_id res chain seq x y z
N MET A 1 -6.71 2.46 1.36
CA MET A 1 -6.27 2.25 -0.04
C MET A 1 -5.98 0.79 -0.35
N PHE A 2 -4.96 0.16 0.24
CA PHE A 2 -4.65 -1.25 -0.03
C PHE A 2 -5.82 -2.19 0.30
N ALA A 3 -6.48 -1.97 1.44
CA ALA A 3 -7.71 -2.70 1.78
C ALA A 3 -8.83 -2.48 0.74
N SER A 4 -9.00 -1.26 0.23
CA SER A 4 -10.01 -0.95 -0.81
C SER A 4 -9.67 -1.58 -2.16
N ALA A 5 -8.38 -1.67 -2.51
CA ALA A 5 -7.90 -2.38 -3.68
C ALA A 5 -8.20 -3.88 -3.56
N TYR A 6 -7.87 -4.47 -2.41
CA TYR A 6 -8.22 -5.85 -2.10
C TYR A 6 -9.73 -6.10 -2.20
N GLU A 7 -10.54 -5.23 -1.61
CA GLU A 7 -11.99 -5.30 -1.68
C GLU A 7 -12.50 -5.31 -3.13
N ALA A 8 -11.97 -4.47 -4.02
CA ALA A 8 -12.37 -4.47 -5.43
C ALA A 8 -12.09 -5.82 -6.11
N SER A 9 -10.97 -6.48 -5.79
CA SER A 9 -10.67 -7.83 -6.28
C SER A 9 -11.66 -8.88 -5.76
N ILE A 10 -12.07 -8.77 -4.49
CA ILE A 10 -13.08 -9.66 -3.91
C ILE A 10 -14.43 -9.44 -4.57
N GLN A 11 -14.85 -8.19 -4.75
CA GLN A 11 -16.13 -7.86 -5.39
C GLN A 11 -16.21 -8.40 -6.82
N TYR A 12 -15.11 -8.32 -7.59
CA TYR A 12 -15.05 -8.96 -8.91
C TYR A 12 -15.20 -10.48 -8.82
N ALA A 13 -14.53 -11.11 -7.84
CA ALA A 13 -14.63 -12.55 -7.64
C ALA A 13 -16.06 -13.01 -7.31
N GLU A 14 -16.73 -12.25 -6.45
CA GLU A 14 -18.10 -12.51 -6.02
C GLU A 14 -19.13 -12.40 -7.16
N MET A 15 -18.83 -11.66 -8.23
CA MET A 15 -19.72 -11.58 -9.40
C MET A 15 -20.02 -12.95 -10.01
N ALA A 16 -19.14 -13.96 -9.85
CA ALA A 16 -19.44 -15.33 -10.25
C ALA A 16 -20.69 -15.88 -9.55
N TYR A 17 -20.82 -15.64 -8.25
CA TYR A 17 -22.01 -16.05 -7.49
C TYR A 17 -23.23 -15.19 -7.84
N VAL A 18 -23.05 -13.88 -8.01
CA VAL A 18 -24.15 -12.98 -8.38
C VAL A 18 -24.75 -13.38 -9.74
N VAL A 19 -23.91 -13.67 -10.73
CA VAL A 19 -24.34 -14.16 -12.05
C VAL A 19 -25.04 -15.52 -11.95
N ARG A 20 -24.54 -16.41 -11.08
CA ARG A 20 -25.17 -17.73 -10.86
C ARG A 20 -26.57 -17.62 -10.27
N ARG A 21 -26.80 -16.64 -9.39
CA ARG A 21 -28.07 -16.33 -8.72
C ARG A 21 -28.92 -15.26 -9.44
N ARG A 22 -28.59 -14.93 -10.69
CA ARG A 22 -29.30 -13.91 -11.46
C ARG A 22 -30.80 -14.22 -11.54
N ARG A 23 -31.59 -13.16 -11.59
CA ARG A 23 -33.05 -13.21 -11.75
C ARG A 23 -33.46 -13.79 -13.10
N ALA A 24 -34.30 -14.83 -13.08
CA ALA A 24 -34.88 -15.44 -14.28
C ALA A 24 -36.16 -14.73 -14.76
N ASP A 25 -36.91 -14.13 -13.84
CA ASP A 25 -38.18 -13.44 -14.07
C ASP A 25 -38.02 -12.11 -14.82
N ALA A 26 -36.83 -11.50 -14.77
CA ALA A 26 -36.51 -10.22 -15.41
C ALA A 26 -35.17 -10.29 -16.18
N ALA A 27 -34.98 -11.31 -17.02
CA ALA A 27 -33.67 -11.65 -17.58
C ALA A 27 -32.99 -10.53 -18.40
N ALA A 28 -33.73 -9.68 -19.12
CA ALA A 28 -33.15 -8.59 -19.90
C ALA A 28 -32.61 -7.46 -19.00
N GLU A 29 -33.44 -6.99 -18.07
CA GLU A 29 -33.07 -5.95 -17.08
C GLU A 29 -31.94 -6.42 -16.18
N GLU A 30 -31.97 -7.68 -15.75
CA GLU A 30 -30.94 -8.26 -14.91
C GLU A 30 -29.58 -8.32 -15.62
N ARG A 31 -29.55 -8.62 -16.92
CA ARG A 31 -28.29 -8.57 -17.70
C ARG A 31 -27.72 -7.16 -17.74
N VAL A 32 -28.56 -6.14 -17.92
CA VAL A 32 -28.12 -4.73 -17.90
C VAL A 32 -27.56 -4.41 -16.52
N ARG A 33 -28.31 -4.67 -15.44
CA ARG A 33 -27.87 -4.42 -14.05
C ARG A 33 -26.52 -5.06 -13.73
N LEU A 34 -26.36 -6.34 -14.07
CA LEU A 34 -25.10 -7.08 -13.83
C LEU A 34 -23.94 -6.54 -14.66
N SER A 35 -24.20 -6.14 -15.91
CA SER A 35 -23.18 -5.56 -16.79
C SER A 35 -22.69 -4.20 -16.28
N GLU A 36 -23.61 -3.35 -15.83
CA GLU A 36 -23.30 -2.05 -15.21
C GLU A 36 -22.49 -2.23 -13.93
N GLN A 37 -22.92 -3.14 -13.04
CA GLN A 37 -22.19 -3.47 -11.81
C GLN A 37 -20.78 -3.99 -12.11
N LEU A 38 -20.64 -4.89 -13.09
CA LEU A 38 -19.33 -5.41 -13.49
C LEU A 38 -18.45 -4.31 -14.09
N ARG A 39 -19.01 -3.39 -14.90
CA ARG A 39 -18.27 -2.25 -15.46
C ARG A 39 -17.70 -1.36 -14.36
N GLU A 40 -18.49 -1.06 -13.34
CA GLU A 40 -18.04 -0.26 -12.19
C GLU A 40 -16.91 -0.94 -11.42
N ILE A 41 -17.06 -2.23 -11.11
CA ILE A 41 -16.01 -3.02 -10.44
C ILE A 41 -14.73 -3.02 -11.28
N GLN A 42 -14.83 -3.24 -12.59
CA GLN A 42 -13.66 -3.21 -13.47
C GLN A 42 -12.97 -1.84 -13.50
N SER A 43 -13.74 -0.75 -13.52
CA SER A 43 -13.18 0.60 -13.44
C SER A 43 -12.38 0.79 -12.13
N ARG A 44 -12.91 0.33 -11.00
CA ARG A 44 -12.22 0.36 -9.70
C ARG A 44 -10.96 -0.49 -9.69
N LEU A 45 -10.99 -1.69 -10.28
CA LEU A 45 -9.80 -2.53 -10.41
C LEU A 45 -8.69 -1.79 -11.16
N THR A 46 -9.00 -1.23 -12.34
CA THR A 46 -8.05 -0.48 -13.15
C THR A 46 -7.51 0.75 -12.41
N TRP A 47 -8.36 1.47 -11.69
CA TRP A 47 -7.94 2.60 -10.86
C TRP A 47 -6.93 2.17 -9.79
N HIS A 48 -7.20 1.07 -9.08
CA HIS A 48 -6.30 0.53 -8.07
C HIS A 48 -5.00 -0.04 -8.66
N GLU A 49 -5.04 -0.69 -9.83
CA GLU A 49 -3.83 -1.17 -10.55
C GLU A 49 -2.85 -0.02 -10.83
N ALA A 50 -3.37 1.15 -11.23
CA ALA A 50 -2.54 2.34 -11.42
C ALA A 50 -2.05 2.92 -10.09
N TRP A 51 -2.99 3.21 -9.17
CA TRP A 51 -2.67 3.98 -7.98
C TRP A 51 -1.78 3.24 -6.98
N VAL A 52 -2.05 1.95 -6.74
CA VAL A 52 -1.22 1.13 -5.82
C VAL A 52 0.21 1.04 -6.35
N ARG A 53 0.40 0.90 -7.67
CA ARG A 53 1.72 0.84 -8.29
C ARG A 53 2.49 2.16 -8.15
N PHE A 54 1.81 3.30 -8.23
CA PHE A 54 2.45 4.61 -8.02
C PHE A 54 2.91 4.82 -6.57
N GLU A 55 2.12 4.40 -5.59
CA GLU A 55 2.42 4.59 -4.17
C GLU A 55 3.44 3.57 -3.62
N ALA A 56 3.34 2.32 -4.08
CA ALA A 56 4.09 1.20 -3.53
C ALA A 56 4.34 0.15 -4.62
N PRO A 57 5.42 0.27 -5.42
CA PRO A 57 5.66 -0.59 -6.57
C PRO A 57 5.61 -2.09 -6.28
N GLU A 58 6.17 -2.54 -5.15
CA GLU A 58 6.15 -3.96 -4.75
C GLU A 58 4.75 -4.44 -4.38
N VAL A 59 3.95 -3.60 -3.71
CA VAL A 59 2.54 -3.90 -3.41
C VAL A 59 1.71 -3.87 -4.70
N GLY A 60 2.04 -2.95 -5.61
CA GLY A 60 1.44 -2.84 -6.94
C GLY A 60 1.62 -4.11 -7.74
N ALA A 61 2.85 -4.63 -7.84
CA ALA A 61 3.12 -5.88 -8.54
C ALA A 61 2.32 -7.07 -7.96
N ALA A 62 2.23 -7.17 -6.64
CA ALA A 62 1.41 -8.21 -5.99
C ALA A 62 -0.09 -8.00 -6.26
N TYR A 63 -0.55 -6.75 -6.35
CA TYR A 63 -1.94 -6.44 -6.69
C TYR A 63 -2.27 -6.79 -8.14
N ASP A 64 -1.38 -6.48 -9.07
CA ASP A 64 -1.55 -6.81 -10.49
C ASP A 64 -1.69 -8.32 -10.69
N GLU A 65 -0.84 -9.11 -10.00
CA GLU A 65 -0.93 -10.56 -10.02
C GLU A 65 -2.27 -11.05 -9.44
N LEU A 66 -2.69 -10.50 -8.31
CA LEU A 66 -3.99 -10.81 -7.70
C LEU A 66 -5.15 -10.51 -8.67
N VAL A 67 -5.16 -9.35 -9.33
CA VAL A 67 -6.22 -8.98 -10.26
C VAL A 67 -6.20 -9.88 -11.50
N ALA A 68 -5.01 -10.14 -12.07
CA ALA A 68 -4.87 -11.03 -13.23
C ALA A 68 -5.41 -12.43 -12.91
N ARG A 69 -4.99 -13.01 -11.78
CA ARG A 69 -5.43 -14.34 -11.38
C ARG A 69 -6.92 -14.38 -11.04
N THR A 70 -7.45 -13.33 -10.40
CA THR A 70 -8.88 -13.18 -10.13
C THR A 70 -9.70 -13.12 -11.41
N ARG A 71 -9.26 -12.33 -12.42
CA ARG A 71 -9.90 -12.27 -13.75
C ARG A 71 -9.93 -13.65 -14.41
N THR A 72 -8.86 -14.44 -14.32
CA THR A 72 -8.84 -15.81 -14.85
C THR A 72 -9.83 -16.72 -14.15
N VAL A 73 -9.74 -16.84 -12.81
CA VAL A 73 -10.53 -17.84 -12.06
C VAL A 73 -12.01 -17.44 -11.98
N ALA A 74 -12.29 -16.22 -11.54
CA ALA A 74 -13.66 -15.75 -11.38
C ALA A 74 -14.31 -15.41 -12.73
N GLY A 75 -13.53 -14.93 -13.70
CA GLY A 75 -14.03 -14.71 -15.06
C GLY A 75 -14.48 -15.99 -15.74
N GLN A 76 -13.72 -17.08 -15.57
CA GLN A 76 -14.14 -18.39 -16.05
C GLN A 76 -15.41 -18.88 -15.32
N SER A 77 -15.46 -18.76 -13.99
CA SER A 77 -16.65 -19.14 -13.20
C SER A 77 -17.90 -18.31 -13.60
N MET A 78 -17.74 -17.01 -13.86
CA MET A 78 -18.80 -16.13 -14.38
C MET A 78 -19.30 -16.59 -15.76
N LYS A 79 -18.37 -16.93 -16.67
CA LYS A 79 -18.71 -17.45 -18.00
C LYS A 79 -19.55 -18.73 -17.88
N ASP A 80 -19.11 -19.68 -17.07
CA ASP A 80 -19.81 -20.95 -16.87
C ASP A 80 -21.19 -20.74 -16.21
N ALA A 81 -21.29 -19.78 -15.30
CA ALA A 81 -22.56 -19.38 -14.69
C ALA A 81 -23.54 -18.76 -15.70
N TRP A 82 -23.06 -17.97 -16.67
CA TRP A 82 -23.90 -17.43 -17.76
C TRP A 82 -24.42 -18.50 -18.70
N LEU A 83 -23.61 -19.53 -18.99
CA LEU A 83 -23.97 -20.65 -19.85
C LEU A 83 -24.91 -21.66 -19.18
N SER A 84 -24.95 -21.67 -17.84
CA SER A 84 -25.85 -22.51 -17.04
C SER A 84 -27.20 -21.83 -16.82
N PRO A 85 -28.32 -22.58 -16.68
CA PRO A 85 -29.60 -22.01 -16.28
C PRO A 85 -29.51 -21.23 -14.94
N PRO A 86 -30.24 -20.12 -14.75
CA PRO A 86 -30.28 -19.41 -13.47
C PRO A 86 -30.70 -20.32 -12.31
N GLY A 87 -30.29 -20.01 -11.08
CA GLY A 87 -30.83 -20.70 -9.89
C GLY A 87 -32.34 -20.46 -9.77
N ALA A 88 -33.13 -21.53 -9.66
CA ALA A 88 -34.59 -21.46 -9.70
C ALA A 88 -35.27 -21.63 -8.34
N ASP A 89 -34.56 -22.17 -7.36
CA ASP A 89 -35.08 -22.51 -6.03
C ASP A 89 -34.05 -22.18 -4.92
N ASP A 90 -34.51 -22.26 -3.67
CA ASP A 90 -33.69 -21.99 -2.49
C ASP A 90 -32.49 -22.95 -2.39
N THR A 91 -32.63 -24.20 -2.87
CA THR A 91 -31.51 -25.15 -2.89
C THR A 91 -30.40 -24.72 -3.84
N ALA A 92 -30.74 -24.06 -4.95
CA ALA A 92 -29.78 -23.49 -5.89
C ALA A 92 -29.05 -22.24 -5.34
N MET A 93 -29.47 -21.69 -4.19
CA MET A 93 -28.78 -20.58 -3.55
C MET A 93 -27.49 -21.02 -2.85
N VAL A 94 -27.40 -22.30 -2.45
CA VAL A 94 -26.17 -22.90 -1.93
C VAL A 94 -25.32 -23.36 -3.11
N ILE A 95 -24.28 -22.59 -3.42
CA ILE A 95 -23.40 -22.88 -4.57
C ILE A 95 -22.18 -23.64 -4.06
N PRO A 96 -22.00 -24.93 -4.42
CA PRO A 96 -20.87 -25.72 -3.96
C PRO A 96 -19.58 -25.31 -4.67
N THR A 97 -18.44 -25.64 -4.05
CA THR A 97 -17.11 -25.37 -4.64
C THR A 97 -16.86 -26.13 -5.93
N SER A 98 -17.62 -27.19 -6.23
CA SER A 98 -17.58 -27.88 -7.53
C SER A 98 -18.14 -27.05 -8.68
N VAL A 99 -18.91 -25.99 -8.40
CA VAL A 99 -19.47 -25.08 -9.41
C VAL A 99 -18.69 -23.77 -9.45
N ILE A 100 -18.33 -23.21 -8.28
CA ILE A 100 -17.51 -22.00 -8.19
C ILE A 100 -16.40 -22.26 -7.18
N ASP A 101 -15.16 -22.44 -7.66
CA ASP A 101 -14.00 -22.64 -6.79
C ASP A 101 -13.09 -21.41 -6.75
N LEU A 102 -13.31 -20.54 -5.76
CA LEU A 102 -12.44 -19.37 -5.53
C LEU A 102 -11.23 -19.69 -4.64
N ARG A 103 -11.05 -20.93 -4.19
CA ARG A 103 -9.88 -21.32 -3.36
C ARG A 103 -8.58 -21.25 -4.15
N ALA A 104 -8.66 -21.36 -5.48
CA ALA A 104 -7.54 -21.15 -6.39
C ALA A 104 -6.96 -19.71 -6.40
N LEU A 105 -7.54 -18.80 -5.61
CA LEU A 105 -7.03 -17.45 -5.36
C LEU A 105 -6.30 -17.29 -4.03
N ALA A 106 -6.23 -18.35 -3.20
CA ALA A 106 -5.68 -18.26 -1.85
C ALA A 106 -4.21 -17.77 -1.84
N ASP A 107 -3.40 -18.31 -2.74
CA ASP A 107 -1.98 -18.00 -2.87
C ASP A 107 -1.73 -16.53 -3.24
N VAL A 108 -2.42 -16.02 -4.25
CA VAL A 108 -2.27 -14.62 -4.70
C VAL A 108 -2.86 -13.62 -3.69
N ARG A 109 -3.90 -14.01 -2.95
CA ARG A 109 -4.44 -13.20 -1.84
C ARG A 109 -3.43 -13.08 -0.71
N GLU A 110 -2.80 -14.19 -0.34
CA GLU A 110 -1.78 -14.21 0.70
C GLU A 110 -0.55 -13.39 0.30
N ARG A 111 -0.07 -13.52 -0.93
CA ARG A 111 1.04 -12.69 -1.44
C ARG A 111 0.74 -11.21 -1.39
N TYR A 112 -0.46 -10.80 -1.79
CA TYR A 112 -0.88 -9.40 -1.69
C TYR A 112 -0.87 -8.90 -0.24
N MET A 113 -1.47 -9.66 0.68
CA MET A 113 -1.48 -9.30 2.11
C MET A 113 -0.08 -9.24 2.71
N ALA A 114 0.81 -10.17 2.37
CA ALA A 114 2.20 -10.18 2.80
C ALA A 114 2.98 -8.97 2.26
N ALA A 115 2.76 -8.57 1.01
CA ALA A 115 3.37 -7.38 0.42
C ALA A 115 2.90 -6.10 1.14
N VAL A 116 1.59 -5.99 1.43
CA VAL A 116 1.02 -4.90 2.21
C VAL A 116 1.62 -4.85 3.62
N GLU A 117 1.71 -5.99 4.30
CA GLU A 117 2.30 -6.06 5.64
C GLU A 117 3.77 -5.62 5.62
N ALA A 118 4.56 -6.12 4.68
CA ALA A 118 5.97 -5.74 4.53
C ALA A 118 6.15 -4.25 4.25
N HIS A 119 5.26 -3.65 3.46
CA HIS A 119 5.26 -2.21 3.16
C HIS A 119 4.88 -1.35 4.38
N LEU A 120 3.90 -1.80 5.18
CA LEU A 120 3.43 -1.07 6.36
C LEU A 120 4.30 -1.28 7.59
N ARG A 121 5.09 -2.35 7.65
CA ARG A 121 6.01 -2.61 8.76
C ARG A 121 6.97 -1.43 8.89
N PRO A 122 7.06 -0.80 10.08
CA PRO A 122 8.04 0.25 10.29
C PRO A 122 9.43 -0.33 10.04
N ARG A 123 10.13 0.16 9.01
CA ARG A 123 11.57 -0.04 8.91
C ARG A 123 12.14 0.63 10.15
N GLY A 124 12.54 -0.19 11.13
CA GLY A 124 12.76 0.22 12.50
C GLY A 124 13.48 1.56 12.56
N ARG A 125 13.04 2.43 13.49
CA ARG A 125 13.83 3.57 13.94
C ARG A 125 15.26 3.09 13.98
N ALA A 126 16.13 3.60 13.11
CA ALA A 126 17.54 3.56 13.40
C ALA A 126 17.65 4.18 14.79
N ARG A 127 17.89 3.35 15.81
CA ARG A 127 18.30 3.81 17.13
C ARG A 127 19.59 4.57 16.87
N ARG A 128 19.49 5.87 16.55
CA ARG A 128 20.56 6.83 16.76
C ARG A 128 20.66 7.02 18.27
N LEU A 129 21.11 5.97 18.96
CA LEU A 129 21.68 6.04 20.29
C LEU A 129 23.19 6.04 20.09
N PHE A 130 23.70 7.15 19.56
CA PHE A 130 25.01 7.61 19.96
C PHE A 130 24.78 8.88 20.77
N PRO A 131 24.83 8.84 22.11
CA PRO A 131 25.01 10.07 22.86
C PRO A 131 26.34 10.65 22.38
N ARG A 132 26.29 11.83 21.75
CA ARG A 132 27.52 12.58 21.48
C ARG A 132 28.17 12.83 22.84
N PRO A 133 29.44 12.45 23.08
CA PRO A 133 30.14 12.96 24.24
C PRO A 133 30.13 14.49 24.09
N ARG A 134 29.62 15.18 25.12
CA ARG A 134 29.81 16.62 25.25
C ARG A 134 31.32 16.86 25.16
N ARG A 135 31.78 17.40 24.03
CA ARG A 135 33.14 17.89 23.90
C ARG A 135 33.27 18.96 24.98
N ALA A 136 34.06 18.68 26.02
CA ALA A 136 34.40 19.69 27.02
C ALA A 136 34.96 20.88 26.26
N MET A 137 34.30 22.03 26.42
CA MET A 137 34.78 23.29 25.89
C MET A 137 36.13 23.57 26.56
N PRO A 138 37.21 23.83 25.82
CA PRO A 138 38.48 24.23 26.44
C PRO A 138 38.23 25.53 27.24
N PRO A 139 38.86 25.69 28.41
CA PRO A 139 38.72 26.92 29.19
C PRO A 139 39.15 28.13 28.35
N PRO A 140 38.52 29.30 28.53
CA PRO A 140 38.90 30.51 27.80
C PRO A 140 40.38 30.83 28.04
N PRO A 141 41.10 31.35 27.02
CA PRO A 141 42.50 31.73 27.19
C PRO A 141 42.63 32.83 28.23
N ALA A 142 43.65 32.73 29.08
CA ALA A 142 43.97 33.74 30.08
C ALA A 142 44.20 35.11 29.40
N PRO A 143 43.79 36.23 30.03
CA PRO A 143 44.03 37.55 29.48
C PRO A 143 45.53 37.81 29.32
N ALA A 144 45.92 38.31 28.15
CA ALA A 144 47.29 38.67 27.84
C ALA A 144 47.79 39.77 28.82
N PRO A 145 49.07 39.74 29.23
CA PRO A 145 49.62 40.79 30.08
C PRO A 145 49.57 42.14 29.35
N PRO A 146 49.33 43.25 30.07
CA PRO A 146 49.25 44.56 29.46
C PRO A 146 50.58 44.92 28.78
N ALA A 147 50.49 45.35 27.52
CA ALA A 147 51.60 45.94 26.80
C ALA A 147 52.11 47.15 27.59
N GLY A 148 53.33 47.05 28.10
CA GLY A 148 54.03 48.15 28.76
C GLY A 148 54.15 49.32 27.79
N GLY A 149 53.31 50.32 28.00
CA GLY A 149 53.35 51.59 27.31
C GLY A 149 54.59 52.37 27.72
N THR A 150 55.32 52.77 26.70
CA THR A 150 56.42 53.72 26.66
C THR A 150 56.16 54.98 27.50
N THR A 151 57.10 55.35 28.36
CA THR A 151 57.24 56.73 28.86
C THR A 151 58.45 57.39 28.22
N PRO A 152 58.29 58.51 27.49
CA PRO A 152 59.38 59.39 27.08
C PRO A 152 59.58 60.54 28.09
N GLY A 153 60.82 61.02 28.24
CA GLY A 153 61.12 62.35 28.79
C GLY A 153 62.22 62.37 29.86
N GLY A 154 63.33 63.07 29.57
CA GLY A 154 64.54 63.26 30.42
C GLY A 154 64.38 64.30 31.54
N PRO A 155 65.36 65.18 31.88
CA PRO A 155 66.72 65.33 31.35
C PRO A 155 67.83 65.63 32.42
N VAL A 156 69.07 65.87 31.94
CA VAL A 156 70.25 66.64 32.48
C VAL A 156 70.68 66.58 33.97
N GLY A 157 71.98 66.28 34.21
CA GLY A 157 72.83 67.09 35.11
C GLY A 157 73.79 66.37 36.07
N GLY A 158 75.10 66.66 35.98
CA GLY A 158 76.01 66.70 37.14
C GLY A 158 77.33 65.90 37.05
N SER A 159 78.45 66.56 36.72
CA SER A 159 79.83 66.15 37.05
C SER A 159 80.14 66.36 38.54
N PRO A 160 81.25 65.84 39.08
CA PRO A 160 82.61 66.39 38.86
C PRO A 160 83.62 65.39 38.27
#